data_AF-A0A0F5FFY5-F1
#
_entry.id   AF-A0A0F5FFY5-F1
#
_cell.length_a   1.000
_cell.length_b   1.000
_cell.length_c   1.000
_cell.angle_alpha   90.00
_cell.angle_beta   90.00
_cell.angle_gamma   90.00
#
_symmetry.space_group_name_H-M   'P 1'
#
loop_
_entity.id
_entity.type
_entity.pdbx_description
1 polymer ?
#
loop_
_entity_poly.entity_id
_entity_poly.type
_entity_poly.pdbx_seq_one_letter_code
_entity_poly.pdbx_strand_id
1 'polypeptide(L)'
;MSEQDHNETERIGLPQRVAPASARPSLARSAPDAAFVSQLIAARDRLSPQRTRSSDPGSAAFAYGRGARMAERRMPMGYRKTKLA
;
A
#
# COMPACT_ATOMS: atom_id res chain seq x y z
N MET A 1 -0.51 13.31 57.65
CA MET A 1 -1.27 12.48 56.70
C MET A 1 -1.17 13.21 55.37
N SER A 2 -0.04 12.99 54.67
CA SER A 2 0.11 12.01 53.59
C SER A 2 -0.46 12.59 52.29
N GLU A 3 0.43 13.02 51.38
CA GLU A 3 0.86 12.23 50.20
C GLU A 3 -0.24 12.30 49.11
N GLN A 4 -0.03 12.77 47.89
CA GLN A 4 1.05 12.49 46.97
C GLN A 4 1.07 13.52 45.83
N ASP A 5 2.24 14.12 45.60
CA ASP A 5 2.63 14.76 44.34
C ASP A 5 2.76 13.68 43.26
N HIS A 6 1.77 13.52 42.39
CA HIS A 6 1.86 12.59 41.26
C HIS A 6 1.44 13.27 39.96
N ASN A 7 2.37 14.04 39.39
CA ASN A 7 2.46 14.08 37.93
C ASN A 7 3.87 14.43 37.44
N GLU A 8 4.86 13.65 37.88
CA GLU A 8 6.12 13.52 37.15
C GLU A 8 5.87 12.65 35.91
N THR A 9 5.18 13.21 34.91
CA THR A 9 5.31 12.67 33.56
C THR A 9 6.73 13.03 33.12
N GLU A 10 7.67 12.10 33.28
CA GLU A 10 8.99 12.19 32.68
C GLU A 10 8.80 12.49 31.20
N ARG A 11 9.08 13.74 30.82
CA ARG A 11 9.09 14.15 29.42
C ARG A 11 10.30 13.47 28.82
N ILE A 12 10.10 12.28 28.27
CA ILE A 12 11.10 11.61 27.44
C ILE A 12 11.38 12.57 26.28
N GLY A 13 12.49 13.30 26.39
CA GLY A 13 12.88 14.32 25.44
C GLY A 13 13.04 13.66 24.09
N LEU A 14 12.21 14.07 23.12
CA LEU A 14 12.41 13.68 21.74
C LEU A 14 13.83 14.08 21.33
N PRO A 15 14.56 13.27 20.55
CA PRO A 15 15.91 13.61 20.12
C PRO A 15 15.90 14.98 19.43
N GLN A 16 16.48 15.99 20.11
CA GLN A 16 16.55 17.35 19.63
C GLN A 16 17.80 17.51 18.76
N ARG A 17 17.63 18.19 17.62
CA ARG A 17 18.72 18.42 16.67
C ARG A 17 19.80 19.29 17.32
N VAL A 18 21.00 18.73 17.52
CA VAL A 18 22.14 19.40 18.18
C VAL A 18 22.86 20.39 17.24
N ALA A 19 22.71 20.21 15.92
CA ALA A 19 23.39 21.02 14.92
C ALA A 19 22.44 22.02 14.23
N PRO A 20 22.94 23.21 13.83
CA PRO A 20 22.17 24.15 13.01
C PRO A 20 21.72 23.49 11.70
N ALA A 21 20.58 23.94 11.16
CA ALA A 21 20.08 23.43 9.91
C ALA A 21 21.10 23.68 8.79
N SER A 22 21.74 22.62 8.30
CA SER A 22 22.59 22.70 7.11
C SER A 22 21.75 23.08 5.90
N ALA A 23 22.34 23.82 4.97
CA ALA A 23 21.71 24.07 3.67
C ALA A 23 21.29 22.73 3.06
N ARG A 24 20.02 22.61 2.65
CA ARG A 24 19.55 21.43 1.93
C ARG A 24 20.38 21.32 0.66
N PRO A 25 21.02 20.17 0.37
CA PRO A 25 21.66 19.99 -0.92
C PRO A 25 20.59 20.22 -1.99
N SER A 26 20.82 21.18 -2.89
CA SER A 26 19.93 21.38 -4.00
C SER A 26 20.01 20.12 -4.86
N LEU A 27 18.91 19.39 -4.95
CA LEU A 27 18.74 18.39 -5.98
C LEU A 27 18.47 19.15 -7.28
N ALA A 28 19.48 19.88 -7.77
CA ALA A 28 19.44 20.50 -9.08
C ALA A 28 19.29 19.36 -10.08
N ARG A 29 18.05 19.05 -10.43
CA ARG A 29 17.75 18.10 -11.50
C ARG A 29 18.24 18.78 -12.76
N SER A 30 19.41 18.35 -13.26
CA SER A 30 19.83 18.72 -14.60
C SER A 30 18.67 18.41 -15.54
N ALA A 31 18.26 19.39 -16.34
CA ALA A 31 17.31 19.12 -17.41
C ALA A 31 17.92 18.02 -18.29
N PRO A 32 17.23 16.89 -18.50
CA PRO A 32 17.77 15.83 -19.34
C PRO A 32 18.00 16.38 -20.74
N ASP A 33 19.15 16.04 -21.32
CA ASP A 33 19.49 16.43 -22.68
C ASP A 33 18.46 15.86 -23.69
N ALA A 34 18.20 16.59 -24.77
CA ALA A 34 17.25 16.19 -25.80
C ALA A 34 17.59 14.81 -26.38
N ALA A 35 18.88 14.52 -26.58
CA ALA A 35 19.34 13.21 -27.04
C ALA A 35 18.95 12.08 -26.07
N PHE A 36 19.05 12.31 -24.77
CA PHE A 36 18.65 11.35 -23.74
C PHE A 36 17.13 11.11 -23.75
N VAL A 37 16.33 12.18 -23.85
CA VAL A 37 14.87 12.05 -23.92
C VAL A 37 14.45 11.29 -25.18
N SER A 38 15.07 11.57 -26.33
CA SER A 38 14.82 10.84 -27.58
C SER A 38 15.15 9.35 -27.45
N GLN A 39 16.29 9.00 -26.84
CA GLN A 39 16.66 7.61 -26.59
C GLN A 39 15.67 6.92 -25.65
N LEU A 40 15.21 7.61 -24.60
CA LEU A 40 14.23 7.07 -23.66
C LEU A 40 12.88 6.77 -24.32
N ILE A 41 12.39 7.69 -25.16
CA ILE A 41 11.14 7.49 -25.92
C ILE A 41 11.30 6.33 -26.91
N ALA A 42 12.40 6.29 -27.68
CA ALA A 42 12.66 5.18 -28.60
C ALA A 42 12.79 3.82 -27.90
N ALA A 43 13.32 3.79 -26.67
CA ALA A 43 13.42 2.58 -25.86
C ALA A 43 12.08 2.16 -25.23
N ARG A 44 11.16 3.10 -24.99
CA ARG A 44 9.84 2.83 -24.40
C ARG A 44 9.04 1.83 -25.22
N ASP A 45 9.10 1.94 -26.54
CA ASP A 45 8.38 1.05 -27.46
C ASP A 45 8.94 -0.39 -27.46
N ARG A 46 10.17 -0.58 -26.98
CA ARG A 46 10.83 -1.88 -26.87
C ARG A 46 10.63 -2.54 -25.51
N LEU A 47 10.05 -1.84 -24.54
CA LEU A 47 9.76 -2.42 -23.24
C LEU A 47 8.60 -3.42 -23.39
N SER A 48 8.77 -4.60 -22.80
CA SER A 48 7.68 -5.56 -22.66
C SER A 48 6.47 -4.86 -22.02
N PRO A 49 5.23 -5.07 -22.52
CA PRO A 49 4.04 -4.48 -21.95
C PRO A 49 4.02 -4.77 -20.45
N GLN A 50 4.29 -3.75 -19.64
CA GLN A 50 4.27 -3.90 -18.20
C GLN A 50 2.81 -4.15 -17.88
N ARG A 51 2.46 -5.41 -17.55
CA ARG A 51 1.08 -5.80 -17.25
C ARG A 51 0.52 -4.73 -16.35
N THR A 52 -0.46 -3.98 -16.86
CA THR A 52 -1.32 -3.16 -16.04
C THR A 52 -1.83 -4.13 -15.00
N ARG A 53 -1.29 -4.07 -13.78
CA ARG A 53 -1.96 -4.63 -12.62
C ARG A 53 -3.23 -3.82 -12.57
N SER A 54 -4.23 -4.28 -13.31
CA SER A 54 -5.58 -3.77 -13.24
C SER A 54 -5.98 -4.10 -11.80
N SER A 55 -5.76 -3.14 -10.93
CA SER A 55 -6.62 -2.97 -9.76
C SER A 55 -7.98 -2.60 -10.35
N ASP A 56 -8.65 -3.55 -10.99
CA ASP A 56 -10.03 -3.40 -11.40
C ASP A 56 -10.79 -3.25 -10.09
N PRO A 57 -11.35 -2.06 -9.79
CA PRO A 57 -12.11 -1.84 -8.57
C PRO A 57 -13.31 -2.79 -8.49
N GLY A 58 -13.80 -3.28 -9.63
CA GLY A 58 -14.85 -4.30 -9.70
C GLY A 58 -14.43 -5.63 -9.05
N SER A 59 -13.16 -6.00 -9.11
CA SER A 59 -12.68 -7.24 -8.47
C SER A 59 -12.81 -7.22 -6.95
N ALA A 60 -12.70 -6.04 -6.31
CA ALA A 60 -12.87 -5.88 -4.88
C ALA A 60 -14.34 -6.03 -4.45
N ALA A 61 -15.29 -5.56 -5.26
CA ALA A 61 -16.72 -5.67 -4.98
C ALA A 61 -17.21 -7.13 -4.93
N PHE A 62 -16.65 -8.00 -5.77
CA PHE A 62 -17.01 -9.43 -5.79
C PHE A 62 -16.19 -10.31 -4.84
N ALA A 63 -15.16 -9.77 -4.16
CA ALA A 63 -14.28 -10.54 -3.28
C ALA A 63 -15.04 -11.14 -2.09
N TYR A 64 -15.90 -10.34 -1.43
CA TYR A 64 -16.71 -10.80 -0.29
C TYR A 64 -17.74 -11.86 -0.71
N GLY A 65 -18.40 -11.69 -1.86
CA GLY A 65 -19.36 -12.67 -2.37
C GLY A 65 -18.71 -14.01 -2.72
N ARG A 66 -17.47 -13.99 -3.24
CA ARG A 66 -16.70 -15.20 -3.53
C ARG A 66 -16.26 -15.92 -2.25
N GLY A 67 -15.82 -15.20 -1.23
CA GLY A 67 -15.49 -15.76 0.08
C GLY A 67 -16.71 -16.38 0.78
N ALA A 68 -17.87 -15.72 0.71
CA ALA A 68 -19.11 -16.20 1.31
C ALA A 68 -19.56 -17.57 0.77
N ARG A 69 -19.46 -17.80 -0.55
CA ARG A 69 -19.80 -19.11 -1.15
C ARG A 69 -18.81 -20.22 -0.80
N MET A 70 -17.55 -19.88 -0.53
CA MET A 70 -16.52 -20.85 -0.13
C MET A 70 -16.65 -21.24 1.35
N ALA A 71 -17.11 -20.32 2.20
CA ALA A 71 -17.36 -20.56 3.62
C ALA A 71 -18.65 -21.36 3.89
N GLU A 72 -19.53 -21.52 2.89
CA GLU A 72 -20.74 -22.31 3.02
C GLU A 72 -20.39 -23.81 3.16
N ARG A 73 -20.70 -24.41 4.32
CA ARG A 73 -20.54 -25.85 4.55
C ARG A 73 -21.61 -26.61 3.75
N ARG A 74 -21.31 -26.92 2.48
CA ARG A 74 -22.21 -27.68 1.60
C ARG A 74 -21.91 -29.17 1.71
N MET A 75 -22.95 -30.00 1.79
CA MET A 75 -22.78 -31.45 1.67
C MET A 75 -22.14 -31.79 0.30
N PRO A 76 -21.23 -32.77 0.23
CA PRO A 76 -20.67 -33.23 -1.03
C PRO A 76 -21.76 -33.64 -2.03
N MET A 77 -21.43 -33.55 -3.32
CA MET A 77 -22.31 -34.06 -4.37
C MET A 77 -22.57 -35.55 -4.11
N GLY A 78 -23.84 -35.95 -4.05
CA GLY A 78 -24.29 -37.30 -3.68
C GLY A 78 -24.94 -37.41 -2.30
N TYR A 79 -24.67 -36.50 -1.37
CA TYR A 79 -25.27 -36.50 -0.02
C TYR A 79 -26.36 -35.43 0.17
N ARG A 80 -26.60 -34.59 -0.85
CA ARG A 80 -27.59 -33.51 -0.81
C ARG A 80 -29.01 -34.07 -0.96
N LYS A 81 -29.93 -33.67 -0.08
CA LYS A 81 -31.37 -33.92 -0.25
C LYS A 81 -32.06 -32.64 -0.70
N THR A 82 -32.74 -32.65 -1.83
CA THR A 82 -33.65 -31.57 -2.24
C THR A 82 -35.02 -31.85 -1.62
N LYS A 83 -35.48 -30.97 -0.72
CA LYS A 83 -36.90 -30.96 -0.34
C LYS A 83 -37.66 -30.20 -1.42
N LEU A 84 -38.58 -30.85 -2.11
CA LEU A 84 -39.63 -30.14 -2.86
C LEU A 84 -40.62 -29.58 -1.83
N ALA A 85 -41.07 -28.34 -2.05
CA ALA A 85 -42.21 -27.75 -1.37
C ALA A 85 -43.51 -28.18 -2.05
#